data_AF-A0A844IA71-F1
#
_entry.id   AF-A0A844IA71-F1
#
_cell.length_a   1.000
_cell.length_b   1.000
_cell.length_c   1.000
_cell.angle_alpha   90.00
_cell.angle_beta   90.00
_cell.angle_gamma   90.00
#
_symmetry.space_group_name_H-M   'P 1'
#
loop_
_entity.id
_entity.type
_entity.pdbx_description
1 polymer ?
#
loop_
_entity_poly.entity_id
_entity_poly.type
_entity_poly.pdbx_seq_one_letter_code
_entity_poly.pdbx_strand_id
1 'polypeptide(L)' 'MTQQQPTITPKLEEPKFGFNEYAERLNGRAAMIGFILMVVIEYATNQGVLAWLGLK' A
#
# COMPACT_ATOMS: atom_id res chain seq x y z
N MET A 1 44.04 -23.08 -0.58
CA MET A 1 43.33 -22.11 0.27
C MET A 1 41.87 -22.53 0.32
N THR A 2 41.41 -23.06 1.44
CA THR A 2 40.03 -23.56 1.62
C THR A 2 39.10 -22.37 1.90
N GLN A 3 38.28 -21.99 0.92
CA GLN A 3 37.23 -20.98 1.11
C GLN A 3 36.14 -21.59 2.01
N GLN A 4 35.97 -21.05 3.22
CA GLN A 4 34.89 -21.41 4.12
C GLN A 4 33.59 -20.80 3.58
N GLN A 5 32.73 -21.60 2.95
CA GLN A 5 31.38 -21.16 2.57
C GLN A 5 30.47 -21.23 3.80
N PRO A 6 29.77 -20.15 4.20
CA PRO A 6 28.84 -20.20 5.33
C PRO A 6 27.67 -21.14 5.03
N THR A 7 27.41 -22.13 5.91
CA THR A 7 26.35 -23.14 5.75
C THR A 7 24.94 -22.58 5.99
N ILE A 8 24.79 -21.42 6.62
CA ILE A 8 23.50 -20.82 6.95
C ILE A 8 23.43 -19.41 6.37
N THR A 9 22.48 -19.20 5.44
CA THR A 9 22.08 -17.85 5.03
C THR A 9 21.29 -17.22 6.17
N PRO A 10 21.74 -16.13 6.79
CA PRO A 10 20.94 -15.44 7.80
C PRO A 10 19.65 -14.96 7.14
N LYS A 11 18.49 -15.36 7.67
CA LYS A 11 17.21 -14.74 7.32
C LYS A 11 17.23 -13.32 7.86
N LEU A 12 17.55 -12.37 7.01
CA LEU A 12 17.38 -10.96 7.31
C LEU A 12 15.87 -10.72 7.45
N GLU A 13 15.43 -10.27 8.62
CA GLU A 13 14.04 -9.82 8.78
C GLU A 13 13.83 -8.64 7.84
N GLU A 14 12.85 -8.74 6.95
CA GLU A 14 12.52 -7.65 6.06
C GLU A 14 12.09 -6.44 6.91
N PRO A 15 12.68 -5.26 6.68
CA PRO A 15 12.34 -4.07 7.44
C PRO A 15 10.86 -3.74 7.22
N LYS A 16 10.05 -3.98 8.25
CA LYS A 16 8.58 -3.75 8.25
C LYS A 16 8.18 -2.29 8.05
N PHE A 17 9.12 -1.35 8.23
CA PHE A 17 8.91 0.08 8.08
C PHE A 17 9.56 0.60 6.80
N GLY A 18 8.88 1.52 6.12
CA GLY A 18 9.33 2.13 4.87
C GLY A 18 8.69 1.51 3.64
N PHE A 19 9.31 1.71 2.48
CA PHE A 19 8.89 1.12 1.22
C PHE A 19 9.36 -0.34 1.17
N ASN A 20 8.51 -1.24 1.65
CA ASN A 20 8.68 -2.69 1.52
C ASN A 20 7.46 -3.29 0.81
N GLU A 21 7.62 -4.49 0.26
CA GLU A 21 6.59 -5.15 -0.55
C GLU A 21 5.28 -5.35 0.22
N TYR A 22 5.35 -5.61 1.53
CA TYR A 22 4.17 -5.75 2.38
C TYR A 22 3.38 -4.44 2.47
N ALA A 23 4.07 -3.32 2.73
CA ALA A 23 3.48 -1.99 2.84
C ALA A 23 2.88 -1.54 1.50
N GLU A 24 3.56 -1.80 0.39
CA GLU A 24 3.05 -1.50 -0.95
C GLU A 24 1.77 -2.27 -1.26
N ARG A 25 1.74 -3.58 -0.99
CA ARG A 25 0.55 -4.43 -1.17
C ARG A 25 -0.60 -3.97 -0.27
N LEU A 26 -0.33 -3.61 0.97
CA LEU A 26 -1.33 -3.12 1.91
C LEU A 26 -1.92 -1.78 1.45
N ASN A 27 -1.07 -0.83 1.09
CA ASN A 27 -1.47 0.48 0.58
C ASN A 27 -2.24 0.37 -0.74
N GLY A 28 -1.83 -0.52 -1.64
CA GLY A 28 -2.55 -0.78 -2.89
C GLY A 28 -3.98 -1.31 -2.67
N ARG A 29 -4.17 -2.20 -1.70
CA ARG A 29 -5.53 -2.68 -1.33
C ARG A 29 -6.38 -1.58 -0.73
N ALA A 30 -5.81 -0.79 0.18
CA ALA A 30 -6.50 0.35 0.76
C ALA A 30 -6.92 1.37 -0.34
N ALA A 31 -6.06 1.61 -1.32
CA ALA A 31 -6.37 2.47 -2.47
C ALA A 31 -7.52 1.91 -3.33
N MET A 32 -7.52 0.60 -3.64
CA MET A 32 -8.63 -0.03 -4.39
C MET A 32 -9.97 0.12 -3.67
N ILE A 33 -9.99 -0.14 -2.35
CA ILE A 33 -11.19 0.02 -1.53
C ILE A 33 -11.63 1.49 -1.49
N GLY A 34 -10.69 2.41 -1.26
CA GLY A 34 -10.96 3.84 -1.23
C GLY A 34 -11.54 4.37 -2.54
N PHE A 35 -11.04 3.88 -3.68
CA PHE A 35 -11.56 4.26 -4.99
C PHE A 35 -13.02 3.80 -5.21
N ILE A 36 -13.34 2.55 -4.87
CA ILE A 36 -14.71 2.05 -4.96
C ILE A 36 -15.64 2.85 -4.03
N LEU A 37 -15.21 3.11 -2.80
CA LEU A 37 -15.98 3.91 -1.84
C LEU A 37 -16.22 5.33 -2.35
N MET A 38 -15.22 5.96 -2.98
CA MET A 38 -15.39 7.27 -3.61
C MET A 38 -16.53 7.23 -4.62
N VAL A 39 -16.51 6.30 -5.57
CA VAL A 39 -17.57 6.19 -6.60
C VAL A 39 -18.95 5.97 -5.98
N VAL A 40 -19.05 5.10 -4.97
CA VAL A 40 -20.32 4.82 -4.27
C VAL A 40 -20.85 6.07 -3.57
N ILE A 41 -19.99 6.83 -2.91
CA ILE A 41 -20.35 8.06 -2.22
C ILE A 41 -20.77 9.15 -3.22
N GLU A 42 -20.04 9.32 -4.33
CA GLU A 42 -20.43 10.28 -5.38
C GLU A 42 -21.81 9.95 -5.94
N TYR A 43 -22.07 8.68 -6.19
CA TYR A 43 -23.37 8.23 -6.67
C TYR A 43 -24.49 8.47 -5.66
N ALA A 44 -24.26 8.16 -4.38
CA ALA A 44 -25.26 8.34 -3.33
C ALA A 44 -25.55 9.82 -3.01
N THR A 45 -24.53 10.67 -3.09
CA THR A 45 -24.63 12.10 -2.72
C THR A 45 -24.91 13.03 -3.89
N ASN A 46 -24.74 12.55 -5.13
CA ASN A 46 -24.76 13.36 -6.36
C ASN A 46 -23.79 14.55 -6.32
N GLN A 47 -22.73 14.47 -5.51
CA GLN A 47 -21.70 15.48 -5.40
C GLN A 47 -20.34 14.80 -5.55
N GLY A 48 -19.46 15.37 -6.38
CA GLY A 48 -18.11 14.84 -6.55
C GLY A 48 -17.33 14.92 -5.24
N VAL A 49 -16.47 13.92 -4.96
CA VAL A 49 -15.71 13.91 -3.70
C VAL A 49 -14.76 15.11 -3.59
N LEU A 50 -14.33 15.66 -4.72
CA LEU A 50 -13.51 16.87 -4.79
C LEU A 50 -14.25 18.13 -4.32
N ALA A 51 -15.58 18.15 -4.43
CA ALA A 51 -16.38 19.25 -3.91
C ALA A 51 -16.27 19.38 -2.39
N TRP A 52 -16.00 18.27 -1.68
CA TRP A 52 -15.77 18.27 -0.24
C TRP A 52 -14.44 18.92 0.15
N LEU A 53 -13.46 18.89 -0.77
CA LEU A 53 -12.18 19.60 -0.64
C LEU A 53 -12.30 21.08 -1.05
N GLY A 54 -13.51 21.56 -1.39
CA GLY A 54 -13.76 22.94 -1.81
C GLY A 54 -13.41 23.24 -3.26
N LEU A 55 -13.04 22.21 -4.03
CA LEU A 55 -12.71 22.31 -5.45
C LEU A 55 -13.98 22.05 -6.27
N LYS A 56 -14.46 23.06 -7.00
CA LYS A 56 -15.61 22.95 -7.92
C LYS A 56 -15.15 22.65 -9.33
#